data_AF-A0A843S2V0-F1
#
_entry.id   AF-A0A843S2V0-F1
#
_cell.length_a   1.000
_cell.length_b   1.000
_cell.length_c   1.000
_cell.angle_alpha   90.00
_cell.angle_beta   90.00
_cell.angle_gamma   90.00
#
_symmetry.space_group_name_H-M   'P 1'
#
loop_
_entity.id
_entity.type
_entity.pdbx_description
1 polymer ?
#
loop_
_entity_poly.entity_id
_entity_poly.type
_entity_poly.pdbx_seq_one_letter_code
_entity_poly.pdbx_strand_id
1 'polypeptide(L)'
;MTTGWTSLGLSISVCAGHTVPQGNSSARLFGSRHVRGVLVDAGPLVAILDRGDPDHDTCVDALGTLRSSLITVWPAFTEAMYLLALSWQGQKALWSRLELGALTLAPLDETDASRMRELMEKYRDLPMDLADAALVRVAERESLTQIFTLDRRHFSVYRVGRRRSFSILPG
;
A
#
# COMPACT_ATOMS: atom_id res chain seq x y z
N MET A 1 -21.83 45.79 9.10
CA MET A 1 -21.24 45.73 7.74
C MET A 1 -19.73 45.58 7.90
N THR A 2 -19.16 44.56 7.24
CA THR A 2 -17.71 44.22 7.08
C THR A 2 -16.91 44.05 8.39
N THR A 3 -16.27 42.91 8.65
CA THR A 3 -15.19 42.33 7.83
C THR A 3 -15.10 40.81 8.00
N GLY A 4 -14.77 40.13 6.91
CA GLY A 4 -14.46 38.70 6.89
C GLY A 4 -12.97 38.44 6.63
N TRP A 5 -12.62 37.17 6.86
CA TRP A 5 -11.42 36.44 6.45
C TRP A 5 -10.13 36.70 7.24
N THR A 6 -9.80 35.76 8.14
CA THR A 6 -8.42 35.41 8.46
C THR A 6 -8.19 33.92 8.25
N SER A 7 -7.27 33.65 7.34
CA SER A 7 -6.65 32.36 7.03
C SER A 7 -5.88 31.84 8.25
N LEU A 8 -6.21 30.65 8.75
CA LEU A 8 -5.36 29.93 9.70
C LEU A 8 -4.24 29.25 8.91
N GLY A 9 -3.06 29.87 8.91
CA GLY A 9 -1.82 29.25 8.44
C GLY A 9 -1.31 28.24 9.48
N LEU A 10 -1.29 26.96 9.13
CA LEU A 10 -0.50 25.98 9.88
C LEU A 10 0.97 26.08 9.44
N SER A 11 1.81 26.64 10.32
CA SER A 11 3.27 26.49 10.23
C SER A 11 3.66 25.08 10.67
N ILE A 12 4.06 24.22 9.73
CA ILE A 12 4.69 22.92 10.04
C ILE A 12 6.17 23.18 10.32
N SER A 13 6.57 23.07 11.59
CA SER A 13 7.96 23.10 12.00
C SER A 13 8.62 21.76 11.69
N VAL A 14 9.59 21.75 10.77
CA VAL A 14 10.45 20.58 10.49
C VAL A 14 11.52 20.50 11.57
N CYS A 15 11.43 19.50 12.45
CA CYS A 15 12.50 19.18 13.40
C CYS A 15 13.59 18.38 12.67
N ALA A 16 14.83 18.87 12.73
CA ALA A 16 16.00 18.21 12.13
C ALA A 16 16.54 17.08 13.03
N GLY A 17 16.84 15.95 12.39
CA GLY A 17 18.03 15.12 12.64
C GLY A 17 18.06 14.27 13.92
N HIS A 18 17.58 13.03 13.84
CA HIS A 18 18.14 11.93 14.64
C HIS A 18 18.58 10.83 13.68
N THR A 19 19.89 10.56 13.64
CA THR A 19 20.45 9.39 12.95
C THR A 19 20.11 8.14 13.75
N VAL A 20 19.27 7.27 13.18
CA VAL A 20 18.96 5.95 13.72
C VAL A 20 20.10 4.99 13.35
N PRO A 21 20.66 4.23 14.30
CA PRO A 21 21.66 3.22 13.98
C PRO A 21 21.02 2.03 13.26
N GLN A 22 21.61 1.66 12.13
CA GLN A 22 21.22 0.52 11.30
C GLN A 22 21.44 -0.80 12.06
N GLY A 23 20.35 -1.42 12.52
CA GLY A 23 20.33 -2.75 13.12
C GLY A 23 20.18 -3.85 12.06
N ASN A 24 20.92 -4.94 12.23
CA ASN A 24 21.21 -5.98 11.24
C ASN A 24 19.98 -6.72 10.65
N SER A 25 19.89 -6.65 9.32
CA SER A 25 19.66 -7.74 8.36
C SER A 25 18.60 -8.82 8.66
N SER A 26 17.35 -8.52 8.28
CA SER A 26 16.42 -9.50 7.68
C SER A 26 16.52 -9.53 6.13
N ALA A 27 17.51 -8.83 5.57
CA ALA A 27 17.70 -8.51 4.15
C ALA A 27 18.04 -9.69 3.21
N ARG A 28 17.58 -10.92 3.48
CA ARG A 28 17.91 -12.09 2.63
C ARG A 28 16.72 -12.91 2.15
N LEU A 29 15.55 -12.31 1.97
CA LEU A 29 14.50 -12.94 1.16
C LEU A 29 14.53 -12.52 -0.33
N PHE A 30 15.28 -11.47 -0.66
CA PHE A 30 15.35 -10.91 -2.03
C PHE A 30 16.72 -11.11 -2.70
N GLY A 31 17.28 -12.31 -2.55
CA GLY A 31 18.50 -12.70 -3.25
C GLY A 31 18.25 -12.99 -4.74
N SER A 32 18.62 -12.05 -5.61
CA SER A 32 18.90 -12.19 -7.07
C SER A 32 17.96 -13.06 -7.93
N ARG A 33 16.71 -13.29 -7.53
CA ARG A 33 15.65 -13.88 -8.35
C ARG A 33 14.50 -12.88 -8.40
N HIS A 34 13.99 -12.59 -9.60
CA HIS A 34 12.81 -11.75 -9.79
C HIS A 34 11.68 -12.24 -8.87
N VAL A 35 11.30 -11.40 -7.90
CA VAL A 35 10.15 -11.66 -7.05
C VAL A 35 8.93 -11.66 -7.96
N ARG A 36 8.26 -12.80 -8.09
CA ARG A 36 6.91 -12.86 -8.64
C ARG A 36 5.94 -12.63 -7.49
N GLY A 37 5.38 -11.43 -7.42
CA GLY A 37 4.46 -11.05 -6.37
C GLY A 37 3.32 -10.20 -6.90
N VAL A 38 2.22 -10.21 -6.17
CA VAL A 38 1.07 -9.32 -6.38
C VAL A 38 1.05 -8.35 -5.21
N LEU A 39 1.09 -7.06 -5.52
CA LEU A 39 0.88 -6.04 -4.50
C LEU A 39 -0.58 -6.08 -4.07
N VAL A 40 -0.85 -6.01 -2.78
CA VAL A 40 -2.21 -6.05 -2.22
C VAL A 40 -2.45 -4.77 -1.45
N ASP A 41 -3.47 -4.06 -1.90
CA ASP A 41 -3.98 -2.83 -1.33
C ASP A 41 -4.93 -3.10 -0.14
N ALA A 42 -5.29 -2.07 0.62
CA ALA A 42 -6.14 -2.16 1.80
C ALA A 42 -7.52 -2.76 1.49
N GLY A 43 -8.17 -2.32 0.40
CA GLY A 43 -9.51 -2.75 0.02
C GLY A 43 -9.66 -4.29 -0.02
N PRO A 44 -8.88 -5.01 -0.86
CA PRO A 44 -8.94 -6.47 -0.88
C PRO A 44 -8.56 -7.15 0.44
N LEU A 45 -7.63 -6.59 1.22
CA LEU A 45 -7.31 -7.15 2.54
C LEU A 45 -8.53 -7.14 3.47
N VAL A 46 -9.33 -6.08 3.42
CA VAL A 46 -10.60 -5.97 4.17
C VAL A 46 -11.65 -6.89 3.58
N ALA A 47 -11.91 -6.79 2.27
CA ALA A 47 -12.97 -7.54 1.60
C ALA A 47 -12.80 -9.06 1.75
N ILE A 48 -11.57 -9.60 1.72
CA ILE A 48 -11.31 -11.04 1.93
C ILE A 48 -11.67 -11.48 3.37
N LEU A 49 -11.55 -10.60 4.35
CA LEU A 49 -11.73 -10.94 5.77
C LEU A 49 -13.14 -10.64 6.28
N ASP A 50 -13.80 -9.62 5.74
CA ASP A 50 -15.17 -9.28 6.06
C ASP A 50 -16.15 -9.95 5.08
N ARG A 51 -16.89 -10.95 5.57
CA ARG A 51 -17.91 -11.66 4.79
C ARG A 51 -19.11 -10.79 4.42
N GLY A 52 -19.29 -9.66 5.11
CA GLY A 52 -20.35 -8.69 4.81
C GLY A 52 -19.93 -7.66 3.76
N ASP A 53 -18.66 -7.63 3.36
CA ASP A 53 -18.17 -6.71 2.34
C ASP A 53 -18.79 -7.07 0.98
N PRO A 54 -19.35 -6.10 0.22
CA PRO A 54 -19.95 -6.36 -1.09
C PRO A 54 -19.00 -6.99 -2.10
N ASP A 55 -17.69 -6.76 -1.96
CA ASP A 55 -16.65 -7.29 -2.83
C ASP A 55 -16.01 -8.58 -2.28
N HIS A 56 -16.55 -9.16 -1.19
CA HIS A 56 -16.01 -10.36 -0.54
C HIS A 56 -15.81 -11.52 -1.51
N ASP A 57 -16.91 -11.97 -2.15
CA ASP A 57 -16.88 -13.14 -3.04
C ASP A 57 -15.94 -12.90 -4.23
N THR A 58 -16.02 -11.72 -4.86
CA THR A 58 -15.14 -11.32 -5.96
C THR A 58 -13.66 -11.37 -5.54
N CYS A 59 -13.33 -10.88 -4.34
CA CYS A 59 -11.97 -10.89 -3.86
C CYS A 59 -11.48 -12.29 -3.46
N VAL A 60 -12.33 -13.11 -2.86
CA VAL A 60 -12.02 -14.50 -2.50
C VAL A 60 -11.79 -15.35 -3.74
N ASP A 61 -12.62 -15.19 -4.77
CA ASP A 61 -12.47 -15.89 -6.04
C ASP A 61 -11.16 -15.48 -6.74
N ALA A 62 -10.89 -14.17 -6.83
CA ALA A 62 -9.64 -13.68 -7.41
C ALA A 62 -8.42 -14.18 -6.63
N LEU A 63 -8.46 -14.16 -5.29
CA LEU A 63 -7.42 -14.74 -4.44
C LEU A 63 -7.18 -16.22 -4.76
N GLY A 64 -8.24 -16.99 -5.00
CA GLY A 64 -8.18 -18.41 -5.38
C GLY A 64 -7.44 -18.67 -6.71
N THR A 65 -7.36 -17.67 -7.59
CA THR A 65 -6.61 -17.77 -8.86
C THR A 65 -5.12 -17.46 -8.71
N LEU A 66 -4.71 -16.79 -7.62
CA LEU A 66 -3.34 -16.35 -7.43
C LEU A 66 -2.42 -17.52 -7.04
N ARG A 67 -1.21 -17.51 -7.60
CA ARG A 67 -0.12 -18.46 -7.28
C ARG A 67 1.17 -17.76 -6.85
N SER A 68 1.21 -16.44 -6.99
CA SER A 68 2.32 -15.58 -6.60
C SER A 68 2.22 -15.18 -5.13
N SER A 69 3.33 -14.75 -4.53
CA SER A 69 3.33 -14.20 -3.17
C SER A 69 2.47 -12.93 -3.10
N LEU A 70 1.69 -12.80 -2.02
CA LEU A 70 0.99 -11.56 -1.71
C LEU A 70 1.91 -10.63 -0.93
N ILE A 71 2.04 -9.40 -1.40
CA ILE A 71 2.94 -8.41 -0.84
C ILE A 71 2.14 -7.16 -0.53
N THR A 72 2.27 -6.60 0.66
CA THR A 72 1.70 -5.28 1.00
C THR A 72 2.75 -4.41 1.67
N VAL A 73 2.36 -3.23 2.13
CA VAL A 73 3.21 -2.25 2.83
C VAL A 73 2.53 -1.79 4.11
N TRP A 74 3.30 -1.31 5.08
CA TRP A 74 2.75 -0.83 6.35
C TRP A 74 1.64 0.22 6.21
N PRO A 75 1.72 1.22 5.30
CA PRO A 75 0.62 2.16 5.06
C PRO A 75 -0.72 1.49 4.69
N ALA A 76 -0.74 0.62 3.66
CA ALA A 76 -1.95 -0.09 3.24
C ALA A 76 -2.44 -1.08 4.32
N PHE A 77 -1.51 -1.74 5.02
CA PHE A 77 -1.85 -2.61 6.16
C PHE A 77 -2.49 -1.82 7.31
N THR A 78 -1.99 -0.61 7.59
CA THR A 78 -2.53 0.28 8.62
C THR A 78 -3.94 0.74 8.26
N GLU A 79 -4.18 1.08 7.01
CA GLU A 79 -5.51 1.42 6.51
C GLU A 79 -6.47 0.23 6.63
N ALA A 80 -6.07 -0.97 6.23
CA ALA A 80 -6.88 -2.17 6.42
C ALA A 80 -7.20 -2.43 7.90
N MET A 81 -6.22 -2.25 8.80
CA MET A 81 -6.44 -2.35 10.25
C MET A 81 -7.44 -1.31 10.77
N TYR A 82 -7.38 -0.08 10.25
CA TYR A 82 -8.32 0.97 10.58
C TYR A 82 -9.74 0.65 10.11
N LEU A 83 -9.88 0.16 8.87
CA LEU A 83 -11.19 -0.24 8.31
C LEU A 83 -11.80 -1.43 9.07
N LEU A 84 -10.97 -2.34 9.58
CA LEU A 84 -11.39 -3.47 10.41
C LEU A 84 -11.58 -3.11 11.90
N ALA A 85 -11.46 -1.84 12.31
CA ALA A 85 -11.41 -1.45 13.72
C ALA A 85 -12.65 -1.83 14.55
N LEU A 86 -13.80 -2.03 13.92
CA LEU A 86 -15.02 -2.50 14.61
C LEU A 86 -15.04 -4.02 14.87
N SER A 87 -14.08 -4.76 14.30
CA SER A 87 -13.98 -6.22 14.40
C SER A 87 -12.57 -6.63 14.81
N TRP A 88 -12.36 -6.88 16.10
CA TRP A 88 -11.10 -7.46 16.58
C TRP A 88 -10.78 -8.79 15.90
N GLN A 89 -11.79 -9.60 15.61
CA GLN A 89 -11.62 -10.86 14.88
C GLN A 89 -11.08 -10.61 13.47
N GLY A 90 -11.53 -9.56 12.78
CA GLY A 90 -11.01 -9.14 11.48
C GLY A 90 -9.55 -8.70 11.56
N GLN A 91 -9.21 -7.81 12.50
CA GLN A 91 -7.83 -7.38 12.72
C GLN A 91 -6.90 -8.54 13.09
N LYS A 92 -7.35 -9.42 13.99
CA LYS A 92 -6.61 -10.64 14.36
C LYS A 92 -6.39 -11.55 13.15
N ALA A 93 -7.41 -11.73 12.31
CA ALA A 93 -7.28 -12.53 11.09
C ALA A 93 -6.26 -11.92 10.11
N LEU A 94 -6.22 -10.59 9.98
CA LEU A 94 -5.21 -9.89 9.17
C LEU A 94 -3.79 -10.10 9.72
N TRP A 95 -3.59 -10.00 11.05
CA TRP A 95 -2.31 -10.33 11.69
C TRP A 95 -1.88 -11.77 11.41
N SER A 96 -2.80 -12.73 11.53
CA SER A 96 -2.49 -14.14 11.25
C SER A 96 -2.05 -14.37 9.80
N ARG A 97 -2.44 -13.53 8.83
CA ARG A 97 -1.90 -13.62 7.45
C ARG A 97 -0.40 -13.32 7.40
N LEU A 98 0.09 -12.37 8.19
CA LEU A 98 1.51 -12.06 8.31
C LEU A 98 2.25 -13.19 9.04
N GLU A 99 1.74 -13.62 10.19
CA GLU A 99 2.38 -14.64 11.04
C GLU A 99 2.53 -15.98 10.31
N LEU A 100 1.55 -16.34 9.46
CA LEU A 100 1.56 -17.56 8.65
C LEU A 100 2.31 -17.40 7.33
N GLY A 101 2.84 -16.22 7.01
CA GLY A 101 3.51 -15.93 5.74
C GLY A 101 2.59 -15.92 4.52
N ALA A 102 1.27 -15.90 4.72
CA ALA A 102 0.28 -15.78 3.64
C ALA A 102 0.24 -14.37 3.02
N LEU A 103 0.70 -13.38 3.78
CA LEU A 103 0.90 -11.99 3.35
C LEU A 103 2.30 -11.55 3.80
N THR A 104 3.05 -10.87 2.95
CA THR A 104 4.39 -10.37 3.27
C THR A 104 4.41 -8.84 3.25
N LEU A 105 5.06 -8.22 4.23
CA LEU A 105 5.32 -6.78 4.24
C LEU A 105 6.62 -6.48 3.47
N ALA A 106 6.52 -5.70 2.40
CA ALA A 106 7.69 -5.15 1.74
C ALA A 106 8.31 -4.05 2.64
N PRO A 107 9.65 -4.06 2.82
CA PRO A 107 10.31 -3.05 3.63
C PRO A 107 10.24 -1.69 2.94
N LEU A 108 9.99 -0.66 3.74
CA LEU A 108 10.08 0.75 3.37
C LEU A 108 10.93 1.44 4.43
N ASP A 109 11.81 2.32 3.99
CA ASP A 109 12.65 3.15 4.86
C ASP A 109 12.68 4.60 4.35
N GLU A 110 13.46 5.46 5.03
CA GLU A 110 13.55 6.88 4.71
C GLU A 110 14.10 7.15 3.30
N THR A 111 14.80 6.18 2.69
CA THR A 111 15.30 6.32 1.31
C THR A 111 14.18 6.28 0.27
N ASP A 112 13.02 5.71 0.62
CA ASP A 112 11.84 5.66 -0.23
C ASP A 112 11.00 6.96 -0.15
N ALA A 113 11.17 7.76 0.91
CA ALA A 113 10.33 8.92 1.20
C ALA A 113 10.35 10.01 0.12
N SER A 114 11.53 10.33 -0.44
CA SER A 114 11.62 11.35 -1.50
C SER A 114 10.83 10.92 -2.74
N ARG A 115 10.93 9.64 -3.10
CA ARG A 115 10.26 9.12 -4.28
C ARG A 115 8.75 9.02 -4.08
N MET A 116 8.28 8.64 -2.89
CA MET A 116 6.86 8.67 -2.54
C MET A 116 6.28 10.09 -2.60
N ARG A 117 6.99 11.10 -2.07
CA ARG A 117 6.58 12.51 -2.18
C ARG A 117 6.45 12.94 -3.65
N GLU A 118 7.42 12.61 -4.49
CA GLU A 118 7.37 12.91 -5.94
C GLU A 118 6.19 12.24 -6.64
N LEU A 119 5.83 11.01 -6.24
CA LEU A 119 4.66 10.31 -6.78
C LEU A 119 3.37 11.04 -6.39
N MET A 120 3.22 11.41 -5.12
CA MET A 120 2.07 12.18 -4.64
C MET A 120 1.97 13.55 -5.34
N GLU A 121 3.10 14.23 -5.54
CA GLU A 121 3.14 15.49 -6.30
C GLU A 121 2.76 15.29 -7.77
N LYS A 122 3.27 14.23 -8.41
CA LYS A 122 2.98 13.90 -9.81
C LYS A 122 1.49 13.61 -10.05
N TYR A 123 0.84 12.92 -9.12
CA TYR A 123 -0.57 12.53 -9.25
C TYR A 123 -1.51 13.42 -8.42
N ARG A 124 -1.09 14.63 -8.03
CA ARG A 124 -1.89 15.55 -7.21
C ARG A 124 -3.30 15.87 -7.73
N ASP A 125 -3.51 15.80 -9.05
CA ASP A 125 -4.81 16.05 -9.69
C ASP A 125 -5.77 14.83 -9.59
N LEU A 126 -5.23 13.67 -9.20
CA LEU A 126 -5.95 12.46 -8.83
C LEU A 126 -5.39 12.00 -7.46
N PRO A 127 -5.79 12.68 -6.37
CA PRO A 127 -5.02 12.77 -5.14
C PRO A 127 -4.60 11.38 -4.64
N MET A 128 -3.32 11.07 -4.85
CA MET A 128 -2.67 9.86 -4.41
C MET A 128 -2.37 9.97 -2.91
N ASP A 129 -2.81 8.99 -2.14
CA ASP A 129 -2.49 8.93 -0.71
C ASP A 129 -1.13 8.26 -0.44
N LEU A 130 -0.79 8.15 0.84
CA LEU A 130 0.47 7.57 1.28
C LEU A 130 0.56 6.06 1.00
N ALA A 131 -0.56 5.33 1.09
CA ALA A 131 -0.62 3.89 0.84
C ALA A 131 -0.38 3.58 -0.63
N ASP A 132 -1.06 4.31 -1.51
CA ASP A 132 -0.86 4.24 -2.95
C ASP A 132 0.58 4.60 -3.34
N ALA A 133 1.11 5.70 -2.81
CA ALA A 133 2.49 6.12 -3.08
C ALA A 133 3.49 5.05 -2.63
N ALA A 134 3.27 4.44 -1.47
CA ALA A 134 4.12 3.37 -0.94
C ALA A 134 4.03 2.09 -1.80
N LEU A 135 2.84 1.66 -2.21
CA LEU A 135 2.63 0.52 -3.10
C LEU A 135 3.29 0.74 -4.46
N VAL A 136 3.07 1.90 -5.08
CA VAL A 136 3.71 2.27 -6.35
C VAL A 136 5.22 2.33 -6.19
N ARG A 137 5.74 2.83 -5.07
CA ARG A 137 7.18 2.87 -4.80
C ARG A 137 7.79 1.47 -4.73
N VAL A 138 7.16 0.53 -4.02
CA VAL A 138 7.60 -0.87 -3.99
C VAL A 138 7.48 -1.50 -5.39
N ALA A 139 6.42 -1.20 -6.13
CA ALA A 139 6.27 -1.67 -7.51
C ALA A 139 7.43 -1.23 -8.41
N GLU A 140 7.84 0.04 -8.31
CA GLU A 140 8.98 0.60 -9.04
C GLU A 140 10.28 -0.10 -8.65
N ARG A 141 10.55 -0.24 -7.35
CA ARG A 141 11.80 -0.81 -6.81
C ARG A 141 11.97 -2.28 -7.19
N GLU A 142 10.90 -3.07 -7.05
CA GLU A 142 10.93 -4.52 -7.25
C GLU A 142 10.48 -4.96 -8.66
N SER A 143 10.14 -4.00 -9.54
CA SER A 143 9.56 -4.24 -10.87
C SER A 143 8.31 -5.11 -10.87
N LEU A 144 7.46 -4.97 -9.84
CA LEU A 144 6.16 -5.63 -9.76
C LEU A 144 5.14 -4.87 -10.61
N THR A 145 4.32 -5.59 -11.36
CA THR A 145 3.29 -5.00 -12.24
C THR A 145 1.90 -5.53 -11.99
N GLN A 146 1.72 -6.46 -11.06
CA GLN A 146 0.41 -6.92 -10.64
C GLN A 146 0.01 -6.24 -9.34
N ILE A 147 -1.22 -5.75 -9.29
CA ILE A 147 -1.82 -5.22 -8.08
C ILE A 147 -3.23 -5.78 -7.90
N PHE A 148 -3.54 -6.16 -6.67
CA PHE A 148 -4.87 -6.48 -6.21
C PHE A 148 -5.40 -5.27 -5.44
N THR A 149 -6.36 -4.57 -6.04
CA THR A 149 -6.99 -3.35 -5.48
C THR A 149 -8.42 -3.24 -6.00
N LEU A 150 -9.29 -2.65 -5.19
CA LEU A 150 -10.64 -2.27 -5.60
C LEU A 150 -10.66 -0.85 -6.23
N ASP A 151 -9.62 -0.04 -6.01
CA ASP A 151 -9.48 1.28 -6.66
C ASP A 151 -8.88 1.15 -8.08
N ARG A 152 -9.70 0.62 -8.97
CA ARG A 152 -9.32 0.46 -10.38
C ARG A 152 -9.06 1.81 -11.05
N ARG A 153 -9.78 2.86 -10.64
CA ARG A 153 -9.69 4.19 -11.26
C ARG A 153 -8.29 4.76 -11.06
N HIS A 154 -7.78 4.74 -9.83
CA HIS A 154 -6.47 5.29 -9.52
C HIS A 154 -5.34 4.44 -10.12
N PHE A 155 -5.34 3.13 -9.86
CA PHE A 155 -4.26 2.25 -10.33
C PHE A 155 -4.21 2.05 -11.85
N SER A 156 -5.29 2.36 -12.58
CA SER A 156 -5.27 2.40 -14.05
C SER A 156 -4.44 3.55 -14.61
N VAL A 157 -4.33 4.65 -13.85
CA VAL A 157 -3.58 5.86 -14.22
C VAL A 157 -2.13 5.76 -13.77
N TYR A 158 -1.89 5.18 -12.59
CA TYR A 158 -0.55 5.02 -12.05
C TYR A 158 0.35 4.16 -12.95
N ARG A 159 1.66 4.41 -12.84
CA ARG A 159 2.69 3.82 -13.70
C ARG A 159 3.84 3.29 -12.86
N VAL A 160 4.29 2.10 -13.20
CA VAL A 160 5.48 1.46 -12.64
C VAL A 160 6.69 1.89 -13.47
N GLY A 161 7.45 2.85 -12.94
CA GLY A 161 8.59 3.45 -13.62
C GLY A 161 8.14 4.32 -14.81
N ARG A 162 8.84 4.22 -15.95
CA ARG A 162 8.60 5.14 -17.06
C ARG A 162 7.27 4.95 -17.79
N ARG A 163 6.83 3.69 -18.02
CA ARG A 163 5.68 3.43 -18.93
C ARG A 163 4.82 2.20 -18.59
N ARG A 164 5.20 1.35 -17.63
CA ARG A 164 4.45 0.10 -17.38
C ARG A 164 3.17 0.42 -16.61
N SER A 165 2.03 -0.09 -17.08
CA SER A 165 0.78 -0.06 -16.33
C SER A 165 0.70 -1.24 -15.37
N PHE A 166 -0.15 -1.13 -14.35
CA PHE A 166 -0.52 -2.26 -13.54
C PHE A 166 -1.47 -3.20 -14.30
N SER A 167 -1.30 -4.50 -14.08
CA SER A 167 -2.34 -5.51 -14.25
C SER A 167 -3.15 -5.55 -12.95
N ILE A 168 -4.40 -5.12 -13.02
CA ILE A 168 -5.26 -4.93 -11.84
C ILE A 168 -6.13 -6.18 -11.64
N LEU A 169 -6.21 -6.62 -10.40
CA LEU A 169 -7.08 -7.70 -9.90
C LEU A 169 -8.03 -7.11 -8.84
N PRO A 170 -9.28 -7.62 -8.70
CA PRO A 170 -9.92 -8.64 -9.53
C PRO A 170 -10.13 -8.17 -10.97
N GLY A 171 -10.30 -9.09 -11.93
CA GLY A 171 -10.39 -8.79 -13.37
C GLY A 171 -11.57 -7.90 -13.74
#